data_AF-A0A399SXQ5-F1
#
_entry.id   AF-A0A399SXQ5-F1
#
_cell.length_a   1.000
_cell.length_b   1.000
_cell.length_c   1.000
_cell.angle_alpha   90.00
_cell.angle_beta   90.00
_cell.angle_gamma   90.00
#
_symmetry.space_group_name_H-M   'P 1'
#
loop_
_entity.id
_entity.type
_entity.pdbx_description
1 polymer ?
#
loop_
_entity_poly.entity_id
_entity_poly.type
_entity_poly.pdbx_seq_one_letter_code
_entity_poly.pdbx_strand_id
1 'polypeptide(L)'
;MSALVVVIIILAVLLVIFTLQNSVGVTVHLFFWEIANAPFVLVILGCLILGYLLATLYFYPKLWKARREYKKVLRANDDLQQHDLNHPSKESSPEISDPEGIELNDDDDSHKFFRD
;
A
#
# COMPACT_ATOMS: atom_id res chain seq x y z
N MET A 1 8.76 -6.35 30.20
CA MET A 1 7.85 -7.50 29.96
C MET A 1 6.94 -7.75 31.16
N SER A 2 7.49 -7.98 32.37
CA SER A 2 6.70 -8.38 33.56
C SER A 2 5.78 -7.28 34.12
N ALA A 3 6.21 -6.02 34.13
CA ALA A 3 5.39 -4.91 34.64
C ALA A 3 4.09 -4.72 33.84
N LEU A 4 4.13 -4.93 32.52
CA LEU A 4 2.95 -4.85 31.66
C LEU A 4 1.94 -5.95 32.01
N VAL A 5 2.42 -7.18 32.25
CA VAL A 5 1.56 -8.30 32.66
C VAL A 5 0.88 -8.01 34.01
N VAL A 6 1.63 -7.48 34.98
CA VAL A 6 1.08 -7.10 36.29
C VAL A 6 0.00 -6.02 36.14
N VAL A 7 0.25 -4.99 35.33
CA VAL A 7 -0.72 -3.92 35.05
C VAL A 7 -1.98 -4.49 34.38
N ILE A 8 -1.85 -5.38 33.39
CA ILE A 8 -3.00 -6.02 32.74
C ILE A 8 -3.81 -6.83 33.74
N ILE A 9 -3.15 -7.60 34.62
CA ILE A 9 -3.86 -8.38 35.65
C ILE A 9 -4.63 -7.46 36.59
N ILE A 10 -4.01 -6.38 37.07
CA ILE A 10 -4.68 -5.40 37.94
C ILE A 10 -5.90 -4.81 37.23
N LEU A 11 -5.75 -4.38 35.97
CA LEU A 11 -6.86 -3.84 35.18
C LEU A 11 -7.96 -4.87 34.96
N ALA A 12 -7.63 -6.13 34.71
CA ALA A 12 -8.60 -7.21 34.55
C ALA A 12 -9.38 -7.47 35.84
N VAL A 13 -8.72 -7.50 37.00
CA VAL A 13 -9.40 -7.64 38.30
C VAL A 13 -10.32 -6.46 38.55
N LEU A 14 -9.85 -5.23 38.32
CA LEU A 14 -10.69 -4.03 38.46
C LEU A 14 -11.89 -4.07 37.52
N LEU A 15 -11.73 -4.53 36.28
CA LEU A 15 -12.82 -4.70 35.33
C LEU A 15 -13.87 -5.68 35.85
N VAL A 16 -13.45 -6.82 36.41
CA VAL A 16 -14.38 -7.81 37.00
C VAL A 16 -15.11 -7.24 38.21
N ILE A 17 -14.42 -6.52 39.08
CA ILE A 17 -15.06 -5.87 40.22
C ILE A 17 -16.07 -4.82 39.73
N PHE A 18 -15.68 -4.02 38.74
CA PHE A 18 -16.52 -3.01 38.13
C PHE A 18 -17.78 -3.61 37.51
N THR A 19 -17.68 -4.73 36.78
CA THR A 19 -18.83 -5.41 36.17
C THR A 19 -19.77 -5.99 37.21
N LEU A 20 -19.23 -6.58 38.30
CA LEU A 20 -20.05 -7.17 39.36
C LEU A 20 -20.74 -6.10 40.22
N GLN A 21 -20.02 -5.05 40.62
CA GLN A 21 -20.55 -3.99 41.49
C GLN A 21 -21.49 -3.03 40.75
N ASN A 22 -21.22 -2.75 39.48
CA ASN A 22 -22.08 -1.91 38.62
C ASN A 22 -22.90 -2.78 37.66
N SER A 23 -23.40 -3.92 38.15
CA SER A 23 -24.26 -4.82 37.37
C SER A 23 -25.69 -4.27 37.30
N VAL A 24 -25.84 -3.10 36.68
CA VAL A 24 -27.13 -2.71 36.13
C VAL A 24 -27.44 -3.70 35.02
N GLY A 25 -28.29 -4.67 35.35
CA GLY A 25 -28.77 -5.66 34.41
C GLY A 25 -29.62 -4.98 33.35
N VAL A 26 -29.19 -5.07 32.10
CA VAL A 26 -29.98 -4.60 30.95
C VAL A 26 -30.47 -5.79 30.16
N THR A 27 -31.70 -5.71 29.69
CA THR A 27 -32.24 -6.68 28.74
C THR A 27 -31.90 -6.20 27.33
N VAL A 28 -31.18 -7.03 26.59
CA VAL A 28 -30.80 -6.73 25.20
C VAL A 28 -31.62 -7.61 24.27
N HIS A 29 -32.39 -6.97 23.38
CA HIS A 29 -33.09 -7.64 22.29
C HIS A 29 -32.28 -7.46 21.00
N LEU A 30 -31.74 -8.56 20.46
CA LEU A 30 -30.91 -8.61 19.26
C LEU A 30 -31.65 -9.39 18.18
N PHE A 31 -32.35 -8.68 17.29
CA PHE A 31 -33.22 -9.27 16.26
C PHE A 31 -34.24 -10.25 16.87
N PHE A 32 -33.90 -11.54 16.94
CA PHE A 32 -34.73 -12.62 17.49
C PHE A 32 -34.20 -13.19 18.83
N TRP A 33 -33.06 -12.70 19.31
CA TRP A 33 -32.43 -13.15 20.55
C TRP A 33 -32.75 -12.18 21.69
N GLU A 34 -33.08 -12.71 22.86
CA GLU A 34 -33.21 -11.93 24.09
C GLU A 34 -32.16 -12.38 25.10
N ILE A 35 -31.36 -11.42 25.58
CA ILE A 35 -30.39 -11.63 26.65
C ILE A 35 -30.87 -10.82 27.86
N ALA A 36 -31.50 -11.50 28.80
CA ALA A 36 -31.95 -10.90 30.05
C ALA A 36 -30.79 -10.76 31.05
N ASN A 37 -30.81 -9.68 31.84
CA ASN A 37 -29.84 -9.42 32.92
C ASN A 37 -28.38 -9.40 32.47
N ALA A 38 -28.09 -8.96 31.24
CA ALA A 38 -26.72 -8.80 30.79
C ALA A 38 -26.06 -7.61 31.53
N PRO A 39 -24.83 -7.74 32.04
CA PRO A 39 -24.11 -6.60 32.60
C PRO A 39 -23.86 -5.54 31.53
N PHE A 40 -24.32 -4.30 31.77
CA PHE A 40 -24.23 -3.20 30.81
C PHE A 40 -22.83 -3.00 30.22
N VAL A 41 -21.79 -3.14 31.05
CA VAL A 41 -20.38 -3.02 30.67
C VAL A 41 -19.99 -4.03 29.59
N LEU A 42 -20.43 -5.29 29.73
CA LEU A 42 -20.13 -6.34 28.75
C LEU A 42 -20.86 -6.08 27.43
N VAL A 43 -22.08 -5.55 27.50
CA VAL A 43 -22.84 -5.17 26.31
C VAL A 43 -22.12 -4.08 25.52
N ILE A 44 -21.67 -3.00 26.18
CA ILE A 44 -20.89 -1.94 25.54
C ILE A 44 -19.60 -2.48 24.92
N LEU A 45 -18.86 -3.29 25.68
CA LEU A 45 -17.59 -3.84 25.21
C LEU A 45 -17.81 -4.75 23.99
N GLY A 46 -18.87 -5.57 24.02
CA GLY A 46 -19.30 -6.38 22.88
C GLY A 46 -19.64 -5.54 21.65
N CYS A 47 -20.44 -4.48 21.81
CA CYS A 47 -20.76 -3.55 20.73
C CYS A 47 -19.52 -2.86 20.16
N LEU A 48 -18.56 -2.47 21.01
CA LEU A 48 -17.32 -1.84 20.58
C LEU A 48 -16.45 -2.80 19.75
N ILE A 49 -16.31 -4.05 20.21
CA ILE A 49 -15.59 -5.10 19.48
C ILE A 49 -16.28 -5.36 18.14
N LEU A 50 -17.61 -5.48 18.13
CA LEU A 50 -18.38 -5.70 16.90
C LEU A 50 -18.21 -4.55 15.92
N GLY A 51 -18.31 -3.31 16.40
CA GLY A 51 -18.09 -2.10 15.60
C GLY A 51 -16.68 -2.03 15.02
N TYR A 52 -15.66 -2.36 15.81
CA TYR A 52 -14.27 -2.45 15.34
C TYR A 52 -14.11 -3.53 14.27
N LEU A 53 -14.74 -4.69 14.45
CA LEU A 53 -14.66 -5.79 13.50
C LEU A 53 -15.33 -5.42 12.16
N LEU A 54 -16.51 -4.80 12.23
CA LEU A 54 -17.24 -4.24 11.09
C LEU A 54 -16.41 -3.17 10.37
N ALA A 55 -15.83 -2.23 11.10
CA ALA A 55 -14.98 -1.18 10.54
C ALA A 55 -13.75 -1.76 9.84
N THR A 56 -13.09 -2.74 10.47
CA THR A 56 -11.93 -3.43 9.91
C THR A 56 -12.30 -4.16 8.63
N LEU A 57 -13.42 -4.91 8.63
CA LEU A 57 -13.89 -5.65 7.47
C LEU A 57 -14.29 -4.71 6.32
N TYR A 58 -14.94 -3.59 6.64
CA TYR A 58 -15.29 -2.55 5.67
C TYR A 58 -14.05 -1.89 5.05
N PHE A 59 -13.02 -1.64 5.87
CA PHE A 59 -11.79 -0.99 5.40
C PHE A 59 -10.82 -1.95 4.69
N TYR A 60 -10.94 -3.26 4.93
CA TYR A 60 -10.12 -4.31 4.35
C TYR A 60 -9.99 -4.24 2.81
N PRO A 61 -11.07 -4.14 2.00
CA PRO A 61 -10.95 -4.07 0.55
C PRO A 61 -10.21 -2.82 0.07
N LYS A 62 -10.37 -1.68 0.76
CA LYS A 62 -9.67 -0.44 0.45
C LYS A 62 -8.16 -0.59 0.69
N LEU A 63 -7.79 -1.20 1.82
CA LEU A 63 -6.40 -1.48 2.14
C LEU A 63 -5.77 -2.48 1.17
N TRP A 64 -6.53 -3.47 0.69
CA TRP A 64 -6.04 -4.44 -0.28
C TRP A 64 -5.75 -3.81 -1.65
N LYS A 65 -6.63 -2.92 -2.14
CA LYS A 65 -6.37 -2.15 -3.37
C LYS A 65 -5.12 -1.29 -3.24
N ALA A 66 -5.00 -0.53 -2.15
CA ALA A 66 -3.83 0.31 -1.88
C ALA A 66 -2.53 -0.51 -1.84
N ARG A 67 -2.53 -1.68 -1.19
CA ARG A 67 -1.36 -2.58 -1.18
C ARG A 67 -1.00 -3.11 -2.56
N ARG A 68 -2.00 -3.38 -3.42
CA ARG A 68 -1.76 -3.86 -4.79
C ARG A 68 -1.14 -2.77 -5.66
N GLU A 69 -1.62 -1.53 -5.55
CA GLU A 69 -1.04 -0.38 -6.26
C GLU A 69 0.38 -0.08 -5.79
N TYR A 70 0.62 -0.11 -4.48
CA TYR A 70 1.96 0.04 -3.91
C TYR A 70 2.94 -1.00 -4.49
N LYS A 71 2.53 -2.28 -4.57
CA LYS A 71 3.37 -3.33 -5.18
C LYS A 71 3.62 -3.12 -6.67
N LYS A 72 2.69 -2.52 -7.41
CA LYS A 72 2.88 -2.20 -8.84
C LYS A 72 3.89 -1.07 -9.03
N VAL A 73 3.76 0.00 -8.24
CA VAL A 73 4.68 1.13 -8.26
C VAL A 73 6.09 0.69 -7.86
N LEU A 74 6.21 -0.16 -6.84
CA LEU A 74 7.51 -0.70 -6.41
C LEU A 74 8.18 -1.53 -7.50
N ARG A 75 7.42 -2.39 -8.21
CA ARG A 75 7.95 -3.16 -9.34
C ARG A 75 8.39 -2.27 -10.50
N ALA A 76 7.59 -1.27 -10.86
CA ALA A 76 7.96 -0.33 -11.92
C ALA A 76 9.23 0.46 -11.57
N ASN A 77 9.41 0.82 -10.30
CA ASN A 77 10.62 1.51 -9.84
C ASN A 77 11.87 0.60 -9.92
N ASP A 78 11.72 -0.67 -9.51
CA ASP A 78 12.79 -1.67 -9.57
C ASP A 78 13.19 -1.99 -11.03
N ASP A 79 12.20 -2.09 -11.94
CA ASP A 79 12.43 -2.31 -13.37
C ASP A 79 13.18 -1.12 -14.01
N LEU A 80 12.88 0.13 -13.63
CA LEU A 80 13.62 1.32 -14.10
C LEU A 80 15.05 1.34 -13.57
N GLN A 81 15.25 1.05 -12.28
CA GLN A 81 16.57 1.05 -11.66
C GLN A 81 17.49 -0.02 -12.27
N GLN A 82 16.94 -1.18 -12.65
CA GLN A 82 17.68 -2.23 -13.36
C GLN A 82 18.04 -1.83 -14.80
N HIS A 83 17.21 -1.02 -15.46
CA HIS A 83 17.50 -0.51 -16.80
C HIS A 83 18.61 0.55 -16.80
N ASP A 84 18.65 1.42 -15.78
CA ASP A 84 19.74 2.40 -15.57
C ASP A 84 21.06 1.74 -15.12
N LEU A 85 21.01 0.64 -14.36
CA LEU A 85 22.22 -0.08 -13.93
C LEU A 85 22.87 -0.94 -15.04
N ASN A 86 22.08 -1.39 -16.03
CA ASN A 86 22.58 -2.19 -17.15
C ASN A 86 23.04 -1.34 -18.36
N HIS A 87 22.85 -0.02 -18.32
CA HIS A 87 23.47 0.92 -19.25
C HIS A 87 24.46 1.81 -18.51
N PRO A 88 25.77 1.47 -18.46
CA PRO A 88 26.75 2.49 -18.14
C PRO A 88 26.64 3.55 -19.23
N SER A 89 26.26 4.76 -18.79
CA SER A 89 26.35 6.02 -19.51
C SER A 89 27.44 5.99 -20.58
N LYS A 90 27.02 5.83 -21.84
CA LYS A 90 27.79 6.30 -23.00
C LYS A 90 27.20 7.65 -23.40
N GLU A 91 28.10 8.63 -23.40
CA GLU A 91 27.99 9.94 -24.03
C GLU A 91 26.93 10.92 -23.50
N SER A 92 27.35 11.65 -22.47
CA SER A 92 27.21 13.10 -22.48
C SER A 92 28.09 13.70 -23.60
N SER A 93 27.55 13.85 -24.80
CA SER A 93 27.93 14.94 -25.72
C SER A 93 26.84 15.07 -26.80
N PRO A 94 26.16 16.22 -26.93
CA PRO A 94 25.28 16.46 -28.06
C PRO A 94 26.15 16.78 -29.27
N GLU A 95 26.65 15.75 -29.97
CA GLU A 95 27.24 15.94 -31.29
C GLU A 95 26.09 16.10 -32.28
N ILE A 96 25.87 17.36 -32.66
CA ILE A 96 24.97 17.77 -33.73
C ILE A 96 25.40 16.98 -34.97
N SER A 97 24.57 16.02 -35.37
CA SER A 97 24.68 15.33 -36.64
C SER A 97 24.44 16.35 -37.75
N ASP A 98 25.52 16.97 -38.23
CA ASP A 98 25.53 17.83 -39.41
C ASP A 98 25.31 16.94 -40.64
N PRO A 99 24.17 17.05 -41.35
CA PRO A 99 23.81 16.08 -42.37
C PRO A 99 24.19 16.54 -43.78
N GLU A 100 25.28 17.28 -44.00
CA GLU A 100 25.75 17.56 -45.36
C GLU A 100 27.28 17.58 -45.51
N GLY A 101 27.79 16.56 -46.18
CA GLY A 101 29.17 16.48 -46.66
C GLY A 101 29.33 15.25 -47.52
N ILE A 102 28.94 15.33 -48.79
CA ILE A 102 29.21 14.27 -49.77
C ILE A 102 30.69 14.41 -50.14
N GLU A 103 31.53 13.44 -49.76
CA GLU A 103 32.92 13.40 -50.22
C GLU A 103 32.94 13.16 -51.74
N LEU A 104 33.26 14.22 -52.50
CA LEU A 104 33.58 14.15 -53.92
C LEU A 104 34.93 13.46 -54.06
N ASN A 105 34.91 12.21 -54.49
CA ASN A 105 36.12 11.51 -54.88
C ASN A 105 36.56 12.05 -56.25
N ASP A 106 37.58 12.92 -56.25
CA ASP A 106 38.18 13.49 -57.46
C ASP A 106 39.07 12.46 -58.16
N ASP A 107 38.49 11.38 -58.66
CA ASP A 107 39.16 10.42 -59.55
C ASP A 107 38.16 9.84 -60.55
N ASP A 108 38.12 10.44 -61.73
CA ASP A 108 38.11 9.81 -63.07
C ASP A 108 37.31 10.65 -64.07
N ASP A 109 38.01 11.62 -64.62
CA ASP A 109 37.56 12.55 -65.66
C ASP A 109 37.59 11.83 -67.04
N SER A 110 36.63 10.94 -67.29
CA SER A 110 36.31 10.42 -68.63
C SER A 110 35.02 9.60 -68.56
N HIS A 111 33.86 10.06 -69.03
CA HIS A 111 33.49 10.05 -70.44
C HIS A 111 32.15 10.79 -70.66
N LYS A 112 32.18 11.75 -71.60
CA LYS A 112 31.09 12.18 -72.51
C LYS A 112 29.76 11.43 -72.35
N PHE A 113 28.76 12.04 -71.71
CA PHE A 113 27.42 11.43 -71.71
C PHE A 113 26.32 12.25 -72.38
N PHE A 114 26.41 13.57 -72.54
CA PHE A 114 25.38 14.30 -73.33
C PHE A 114 25.96 15.48 -74.11
N ARG A 115 26.22 15.25 -75.39
CA ARG A 115 26.06 16.25 -76.44
C ARG A 115 24.90 15.78 -77.30
N ASP A 116 23.78 16.49 -77.22
CA ASP A 116 22.85 16.81 -78.31
C ASP A 116 21.80 17.81 -77.77
#